data_AF-A0A9E3V967-F1
#
_entry.id   AF-A0A9E3V967-F1
#
_cell.length_a   1.000
_cell.length_b   1.000
_cell.length_c   1.000
_cell.angle_alpha   90.00
_cell.angle_beta   90.00
_cell.angle_gamma   90.00
#
_symmetry.space_group_name_H-M   'P 1'
#
loop_
_entity.id
_entity.type
_entity.pdbx_description
1 polymer ?
#
loop_
_entity_poly.entity_id
_entity_poly.type
_entity_poly.pdbx_seq_one_letter_code
_entity_poly.pdbx_strand_id
1 'polypeptide(L)'
;MAKPDTAKIDSLEAILAEKRKHETYLAKLEERRGQVPSHVFNKLRDEYLTKLTDLQVRASLEAESLGESLRVDESAVTDVDQRLTAAIEQRLEGELRAEVGEYDPKDWEKKRIALEASIAQLENEKQVKVAAFERTRTLLSEARGAAAALSTSTAPEPEPPSAPMPPDLPLLAPAAPVAAAPAAPVPGRASA
;
A
#
# COMPACT_ATOMS: atom_id res chain seq x y z
N MET A 1 -9.32 27.15 -11.35
CA MET A 1 -9.96 25.82 -11.36
C MET A 1 -9.07 24.89 -10.56
N ALA A 2 -9.63 24.00 -9.73
CA ALA A 2 -8.81 22.98 -9.06
C ALA A 2 -8.21 22.03 -10.10
N LYS A 3 -7.03 21.47 -9.83
CA LYS A 3 -6.52 20.35 -10.64
C LYS A 3 -7.46 19.16 -10.46
N PRO A 4 -7.70 18.33 -11.50
CA PRO A 4 -8.61 17.18 -11.39
C PRO A 4 -8.20 16.24 -10.25
N ASP A 5 -6.91 16.06 -10.01
CA ASP A 5 -6.37 15.22 -8.95
C ASP A 5 -6.70 15.73 -7.55
N THR A 6 -6.73 17.06 -7.34
CA THR A 6 -7.12 17.64 -6.04
C THR A 6 -8.57 17.28 -5.68
N ALA A 7 -9.49 17.38 -6.65
CA ALA A 7 -10.90 17.03 -6.44
C ALA A 7 -11.09 15.53 -6.17
N LYS A 8 -10.29 14.67 -6.80
CA LYS A 8 -10.26 13.22 -6.52
C LYS A 8 -9.72 12.91 -5.13
N ILE A 9 -8.62 13.56 -4.73
CA ILE A 9 -8.00 13.42 -3.39
C ILE A 9 -9.01 13.80 -2.29
N ASP A 10 -9.67 14.95 -2.43
CA ASP A 10 -10.68 15.43 -1.47
C ASP A 10 -11.93 14.51 -1.46
N SER A 11 -12.30 13.92 -2.61
CA SER A 11 -13.37 12.91 -2.70
C SER A 11 -13.00 11.60 -1.99
N LEU A 12 -11.76 11.11 -2.16
CA LEU A 12 -11.26 9.93 -1.45
C LEU A 12 -11.21 10.17 0.07
N GLU A 13 -10.76 11.34 0.52
CA GLU A 13 -10.81 11.74 1.93
C GLU A 13 -12.24 11.71 2.49
N ALA A 14 -13.22 12.25 1.75
CA ALA A 14 -14.62 12.22 2.16
C ALA A 14 -15.18 10.78 2.30
N ILE A 15 -14.86 9.89 1.35
CA ILE A 15 -15.26 8.48 1.40
C ILE A 15 -14.63 7.76 2.59
N LEU A 16 -13.33 7.97 2.84
CA LEU A 16 -12.62 7.37 3.99
C LEU A 16 -13.15 7.91 5.32
N ALA A 17 -13.47 9.20 5.42
CA ALA A 17 -14.13 9.76 6.61
C ALA A 17 -15.52 9.15 6.86
N GLU A 18 -16.31 8.93 5.80
CA GLU A 18 -17.63 8.28 5.92
C GLU A 18 -17.51 6.79 6.29
N LYS A 19 -16.47 6.10 5.81
CA LYS A 19 -16.15 4.72 6.19
C LYS A 19 -15.87 4.60 7.69
N ARG A 20 -14.95 5.41 8.24
CA ARG A 20 -14.63 5.46 9.68
C ARG A 20 -15.85 5.75 10.55
N LYS A 21 -16.79 6.55 10.03
CA LYS A 21 -18.07 6.87 10.68
C LYS A 21 -18.99 5.64 10.77
N HIS A 22 -19.10 4.86 9.70
CA HIS A 22 -19.88 3.60 9.69
C HIS A 22 -19.25 2.51 10.56
N GLU A 23 -17.92 2.40 10.59
CA GLU A 23 -17.20 1.51 11.53
C GLU A 23 -17.52 1.88 12.99
N THR A 24 -17.54 3.18 13.31
CA THR A 24 -17.94 3.68 14.63
C THR A 24 -19.41 3.37 14.96
N TYR A 25 -20.31 3.37 13.97
CA TYR A 25 -21.71 2.97 14.16
C TYR A 25 -21.85 1.48 14.43
N LEU A 26 -21.11 0.63 13.72
CA LEU A 26 -21.08 -0.82 13.94
C LEU A 26 -20.53 -1.17 15.33
N ALA A 27 -19.43 -0.54 15.76
CA ALA A 27 -18.88 -0.75 17.11
C ALA A 27 -19.92 -0.43 18.22
N LYS A 28 -20.58 0.73 18.12
CA LYS A 28 -21.66 1.15 19.04
C LYS A 28 -22.91 0.27 18.98
N LEU A 29 -23.13 -0.43 17.86
CA LEU A 29 -24.23 -1.38 17.70
C LEU A 29 -23.89 -2.70 18.40
N GLU A 30 -22.68 -3.24 18.21
CA GLU A 30 -22.19 -4.45 18.88
C GLU A 30 -22.15 -4.29 20.41
N GLU A 31 -21.73 -3.13 20.94
CA GLU A 31 -21.83 -2.79 22.38
C GLU A 31 -23.24 -2.97 22.96
N ARG A 32 -24.28 -2.84 22.12
CA ARG A 32 -25.70 -2.90 22.50
C ARG A 32 -26.37 -4.22 22.12
N ARG A 33 -25.64 -5.20 21.58
CA ARG A 33 -26.19 -6.45 21.03
C ARG A 33 -27.09 -7.26 21.98
N GLY A 34 -26.85 -7.18 23.29
CA GLY A 34 -27.69 -7.79 24.33
C GLY A 34 -28.83 -6.91 24.87
N GLN A 35 -28.92 -5.64 24.46
CA GLN A 35 -29.90 -4.66 24.97
C GLN A 35 -31.04 -4.37 23.99
N VAL A 36 -30.89 -4.75 22.71
CA VAL A 36 -31.91 -4.58 21.65
C VAL A 36 -32.42 -5.94 21.15
N PRO A 37 -33.69 -6.03 20.67
CA PRO A 37 -34.20 -7.24 20.05
C PRO A 37 -33.35 -7.67 18.85
N SER A 38 -33.03 -8.97 18.77
CA SER A 38 -32.05 -9.51 17.81
C SER A 38 -32.39 -9.20 16.35
N HIS A 39 -33.67 -9.12 15.99
CA HIS A 39 -34.11 -8.77 14.63
C HIS A 39 -33.83 -7.29 14.27
N VAL A 40 -33.93 -6.37 15.24
CA VAL A 40 -33.59 -4.94 15.04
C VAL A 40 -32.08 -4.79 14.91
N PHE A 41 -31.34 -5.47 15.80
CA PHE A 41 -29.88 -5.50 15.77
C PHE A 41 -29.34 -6.02 14.43
N ASN A 42 -29.78 -7.21 13.99
CA ASN A 42 -29.34 -7.81 12.74
C ASN A 42 -29.65 -6.88 11.55
N LYS A 43 -30.87 -6.36 11.45
CA LYS A 43 -31.25 -5.45 10.36
C LYS A 43 -30.34 -4.21 10.28
N LEU A 44 -30.08 -3.55 11.39
CA LEU A 44 -29.21 -2.36 11.42
C LEU A 44 -27.75 -2.71 11.11
N ARG A 45 -27.26 -3.83 11.62
CA ARG A 45 -25.90 -4.32 11.34
C ARG A 45 -25.73 -4.59 9.86
N ASP A 46 -26.68 -5.29 9.24
CA ASP A 46 -26.62 -5.67 7.83
C ASP A 46 -26.75 -4.44 6.92
N GLU A 47 -27.55 -3.43 7.30
CA GLU A 47 -27.62 -2.13 6.61
C GLU A 47 -26.28 -1.37 6.67
N TYR A 48 -25.67 -1.27 7.86
CA TYR A 48 -24.38 -0.59 8.00
C TYR A 48 -23.21 -1.35 7.34
N LEU A 49 -23.22 -2.69 7.36
CA LEU A 49 -22.25 -3.51 6.62
C LEU A 49 -22.38 -3.35 5.11
N THR A 50 -23.61 -3.26 4.58
CA THR A 50 -23.85 -3.00 3.16
C THR A 50 -23.25 -1.64 2.77
N LYS A 51 -23.60 -0.57 3.50
CA LYS A 51 -23.05 0.78 3.27
C LYS A 51 -21.53 0.84 3.40
N LEU A 52 -20.96 0.12 4.37
CA LEU A 52 -19.51 0.04 4.55
C LEU A 52 -18.83 -0.64 3.35
N THR A 53 -19.45 -1.70 2.81
CA THR A 53 -18.98 -2.41 1.62
C THR A 53 -19.02 -1.50 0.38
N ASP A 54 -20.12 -0.79 0.17
CA ASP A 54 -20.28 0.17 -0.95
C ASP A 54 -19.22 1.29 -0.89
N LEU A 55 -19.02 1.89 0.29
CA LEU A 55 -17.99 2.90 0.52
C LEU A 55 -16.57 2.36 0.24
N GLN A 56 -16.30 1.11 0.60
CA GLN A 56 -15.01 0.49 0.42
C GLN A 56 -14.73 0.13 -1.05
N VAL A 57 -15.73 -0.34 -1.81
CA VAL A 57 -15.62 -0.52 -3.26
C VAL A 57 -15.34 0.83 -3.92
N ARG A 58 -16.08 1.88 -3.54
CA ARG A 58 -15.90 3.24 -4.07
C ARG A 58 -14.52 3.82 -3.76
N ALA A 59 -14.02 3.65 -2.53
CA ALA A 59 -12.67 4.06 -2.14
C ALA A 59 -11.60 3.35 -2.96
N SER A 60 -11.78 2.06 -3.27
CA SER A 60 -10.84 1.26 -4.06
C SER A 60 -10.77 1.76 -5.51
N LEU A 61 -11.92 2.01 -6.14
CA LEU A 61 -12.00 2.55 -7.52
C LEU A 61 -11.38 3.96 -7.63
N GLU A 62 -11.67 4.83 -6.67
CA GLU A 62 -11.09 6.19 -6.64
C GLU A 62 -9.57 6.12 -6.46
N ALA A 63 -9.09 5.24 -5.58
CA ALA A 63 -7.68 5.00 -5.30
C ALA A 63 -6.92 4.38 -6.49
N GLU A 64 -7.53 3.49 -7.26
CA GLU A 64 -6.98 3.02 -8.54
C GLU A 64 -6.80 4.18 -9.53
N SER A 65 -7.82 5.05 -9.65
CA SER A 65 -7.79 6.22 -10.55
C SER A 65 -6.75 7.29 -10.18
N LEU A 66 -6.28 7.28 -8.94
CA LEU A 66 -5.23 8.17 -8.40
C LEU A 66 -3.83 7.53 -8.43
N GLY A 67 -3.73 6.22 -8.64
CA GLY A 67 -2.47 5.50 -8.65
C GLY A 67 -1.53 5.88 -9.80
N GLU A 68 -2.07 6.35 -10.92
CA GLU A 68 -1.29 6.91 -12.03
C GLU A 68 -0.80 8.33 -11.72
N SER A 69 -1.68 9.21 -11.22
CA SER A 69 -1.33 10.56 -10.77
C SER A 69 -0.21 10.55 -9.71
N LEU A 70 -0.23 9.59 -8.77
CA LEU A 70 0.82 9.44 -7.76
C LEU A 70 2.21 9.21 -8.39
N ARG A 71 2.32 8.45 -9.48
CA ARG A 71 3.60 8.22 -10.18
C ARG A 71 4.08 9.48 -10.91
N VAL A 72 3.14 10.26 -11.44
CA VAL A 72 3.46 11.57 -12.04
C VAL A 72 3.99 12.51 -10.96
N ASP A 73 3.34 12.59 -9.79
CA ASP A 73 3.82 13.40 -8.66
C ASP A 73 5.18 12.91 -8.12
N GLU A 74 5.42 11.60 -8.06
CA GLU A 74 6.72 11.01 -7.71
C GLU A 74 7.82 11.49 -8.66
N SER A 75 7.61 11.38 -9.98
CA SER A 75 8.55 11.89 -10.98
C SER A 75 8.76 13.40 -10.86
N ALA A 76 7.69 14.17 -10.59
CA ALA A 76 7.77 15.61 -10.44
C ALA A 76 8.52 16.07 -9.17
N VAL A 77 8.58 15.22 -8.14
CA VAL A 77 9.46 15.38 -6.96
C VAL A 77 10.91 15.09 -7.35
N THR A 78 11.19 13.98 -8.03
CA THR A 78 12.54 13.63 -8.51
C THR A 78 13.12 14.70 -9.44
N ASP A 79 12.34 15.23 -10.38
CA ASP A 79 12.74 16.30 -11.31
C ASP A 79 13.06 17.62 -10.59
N VAL A 80 12.42 17.89 -9.46
CA VAL A 80 12.77 19.02 -8.58
C VAL A 80 14.09 18.77 -7.87
N ASP A 81 14.26 17.56 -7.33
CA ASP A 81 15.43 17.19 -6.54
C ASP A 81 16.72 17.22 -7.38
N GLN A 82 16.64 16.75 -8.62
CA GLN A 82 17.72 16.85 -9.61
C GLN A 82 18.05 18.32 -9.94
N ARG A 83 17.03 19.17 -10.20
CA ARG A 83 17.23 20.61 -10.44
C ARG A 83 17.86 21.33 -9.24
N LEU A 84 17.41 20.99 -8.03
CA LEU A 84 17.95 21.55 -6.78
C LEU A 84 19.42 21.15 -6.60
N THR A 85 19.74 19.88 -6.78
CA THR A 85 21.11 19.35 -6.73
C THR A 85 22.01 20.08 -7.73
N ALA A 86 21.59 20.17 -9.00
CA ALA A 86 22.36 20.87 -10.03
C ALA A 86 22.57 22.36 -9.73
N ALA A 87 21.58 23.05 -9.14
CA ALA A 87 21.72 24.46 -8.75
C ALA A 87 22.69 24.65 -7.57
N ILE A 88 22.71 23.72 -6.61
CA ILE A 88 23.68 23.69 -5.50
C ILE A 88 25.09 23.41 -6.03
N GLU A 89 25.24 22.43 -6.92
CA GLU A 89 26.53 22.11 -7.58
C GLU A 89 27.07 23.33 -8.35
N GLN A 90 26.23 24.00 -9.15
CA GLN A 90 26.61 25.23 -9.85
C GLN A 90 27.03 26.37 -8.91
N ARG A 91 26.39 26.49 -7.74
CA ARG A 91 26.79 27.46 -6.71
C ARG A 91 28.18 27.13 -6.15
N LEU A 92 28.42 25.88 -5.76
CA LEU A 92 29.70 25.43 -5.21
C LEU A 92 30.84 25.50 -6.22
N GLU A 93 30.60 25.10 -7.46
CA GLU A 93 31.56 25.19 -8.56
C GLU A 93 31.88 26.66 -8.91
N GLY A 94 30.87 27.53 -8.87
CA GLY A 94 31.04 28.97 -9.05
C GLY A 94 31.82 29.64 -7.93
N GLU A 95 31.60 29.21 -6.68
CA GLU A 95 32.30 29.68 -5.48
C GLU A 95 33.79 29.32 -5.54
N LEU A 96 34.11 28.08 -5.89
CA LEU A 96 35.49 27.62 -6.10
C LEU A 96 36.21 28.41 -7.22
N ARG A 97 35.54 28.64 -8.36
CA ARG A 97 36.09 29.46 -9.45
C ARG A 97 36.35 30.90 -9.04
N ALA A 98 35.48 31.48 -8.21
CA ALA A 98 35.67 32.82 -7.67
C ALA A 98 36.85 32.89 -6.70
N GLU A 99 37.04 31.88 -5.86
CA GLU A 99 38.19 31.77 -4.93
C GLU A 99 39.52 31.64 -5.69
N VAL A 100 39.54 30.89 -6.79
CA VAL A 100 40.70 30.76 -7.70
C VAL A 100 40.94 32.04 -8.53
N GLY A 101 39.98 32.98 -8.56
CA GLY A 101 40.10 34.26 -9.25
C GLY A 101 39.68 34.25 -10.72
N GLU A 102 38.93 33.23 -11.18
CA GLU A 102 38.38 33.19 -12.55
C GLU A 102 37.26 34.22 -12.79
N TYR A 103 36.68 34.78 -11.72
CA TYR A 103 35.60 35.76 -11.79
C TYR A 103 35.95 37.08 -11.10
N ASP A 104 35.50 38.21 -11.68
CA ASP A 104 35.44 39.47 -10.94
C ASP A 104 34.49 39.32 -9.73
N PRO A 105 34.86 39.81 -8.53
CA PRO A 105 34.03 39.66 -7.34
C PRO A 105 32.59 40.19 -7.47
N LYS A 106 32.36 41.27 -8.24
CA LYS A 106 31.03 41.84 -8.43
C LYS A 106 30.16 41.02 -9.37
N ASP A 107 30.76 40.35 -10.35
CA ASP A 107 30.04 39.49 -11.28
C ASP A 107 29.80 38.09 -10.71
N TRP A 108 30.72 37.59 -9.87
CA TRP A 108 30.43 36.43 -9.03
C TRP A 108 29.29 36.71 -8.06
N GLU A 109 29.31 37.82 -7.31
CA GLU A 109 28.27 38.13 -6.31
C GLU A 109 26.86 38.18 -6.93
N LYS A 110 26.70 38.76 -8.13
CA LYS A 110 25.43 38.74 -8.86
C LYS A 110 24.97 37.31 -9.21
N LYS A 111 25.89 36.45 -9.68
CA LYS A 111 25.60 35.04 -10.00
C LYS A 111 25.23 34.27 -8.73
N ARG A 112 25.95 34.47 -7.63
CA ARG A 112 25.71 33.85 -6.32
C ARG A 112 24.30 34.17 -5.82
N ILE A 113 23.90 35.45 -5.83
CA ILE A 113 22.55 35.88 -5.43
C ILE A 113 21.46 35.24 -6.32
N ALA A 114 21.68 35.17 -7.64
CA ALA A 114 20.73 34.54 -8.55
C ALA A 114 20.58 33.02 -8.32
N LEU A 115 21.69 32.32 -8.07
CA LEU A 115 21.70 30.89 -7.74
C LEU A 115 21.04 30.63 -6.38
N GLU A 116 21.32 31.44 -5.36
CA GLU A 116 20.69 31.32 -4.03
C GLU A 116 19.17 31.57 -4.09
N ALA A 117 18.71 32.54 -4.88
CA ALA A 117 17.28 32.74 -5.14
C ALA A 117 16.64 31.53 -5.87
N SER A 118 17.34 30.96 -6.85
CA SER A 118 16.87 29.76 -7.56
C SER A 118 16.82 28.53 -6.66
N ILE A 119 17.81 28.34 -5.77
CA ILE A 119 17.84 27.26 -4.78
C ILE A 119 16.64 27.40 -3.82
N ALA A 120 16.42 28.57 -3.23
CA ALA A 120 15.29 28.80 -2.33
C ALA A 120 13.92 28.59 -3.01
N GLN A 121 13.80 28.95 -4.30
CA GLN A 121 12.60 28.65 -5.08
C GLN A 121 12.39 27.14 -5.29
N LEU A 122 13.46 26.40 -5.63
CA LEU A 122 13.42 24.96 -5.84
C LEU A 122 13.14 24.18 -4.54
N GLU A 123 13.68 24.63 -3.41
CA GLU A 123 13.38 24.07 -2.08
C GLU A 123 11.90 24.23 -1.72
N ASN A 124 11.30 25.39 -2.00
CA ASN A 124 9.87 25.61 -1.79
C ASN A 124 9.03 24.75 -2.76
N GLU A 125 9.40 24.66 -4.04
CA GLU A 125 8.76 23.75 -5.01
C GLU A 125 8.81 22.29 -4.52
N LYS A 126 9.94 21.87 -3.94
CA LYS A 126 10.15 20.55 -3.34
C LYS A 126 9.22 20.30 -2.17
N GLN A 127 9.17 21.21 -1.19
CA GLN A 127 8.32 21.05 -0.01
C GLN A 127 6.85 20.90 -0.38
N VAL A 128 6.34 21.75 -1.29
CA VAL A 128 4.95 21.68 -1.75
C VAL A 128 4.64 20.36 -2.46
N LYS A 129 5.53 19.90 -3.37
CA LYS A 129 5.33 18.64 -4.09
C LYS A 129 5.44 17.41 -3.19
N VAL A 130 6.44 17.36 -2.30
CA VAL A 130 6.61 16.24 -1.34
C VAL A 130 5.41 16.14 -0.41
N ALA A 131 4.89 17.27 0.09
CA ALA A 131 3.69 17.28 0.93
C ALA A 131 2.44 16.76 0.19
N ALA A 132 2.26 17.13 -1.08
CA ALA A 132 1.16 16.64 -1.91
C ALA A 132 1.28 15.14 -2.24
N PHE A 133 2.49 14.67 -2.57
CA PHE A 133 2.79 13.27 -2.82
C PHE A 133 2.53 12.41 -1.59
N GLU A 134 3.06 12.78 -0.41
CA GLU A 134 2.88 12.01 0.82
C GLU A 134 1.43 12.02 1.35
N ARG A 135 0.68 13.13 1.18
CA ARG A 135 -0.78 13.15 1.44
C ARG A 135 -1.50 12.11 0.57
N THR A 136 -1.27 12.13 -0.73
CA THR A 136 -1.90 11.21 -1.70
C THR A 136 -1.51 9.76 -1.41
N ARG A 137 -0.22 9.49 -1.18
CA ARG A 137 0.33 8.18 -0.81
C ARG A 137 -0.34 7.61 0.45
N THR A 138 -0.53 8.44 1.48
CA THR A 138 -1.16 8.04 2.75
C THR A 138 -2.60 7.60 2.54
N LEU A 139 -3.40 8.37 1.80
CA LEU A 139 -4.81 8.06 1.51
C LEU A 139 -4.95 6.77 0.68
N LEU A 140 -4.08 6.58 -0.29
CA LEU A 140 -4.03 5.36 -1.10
C LEU A 140 -3.63 4.13 -0.28
N SER A 141 -2.76 4.30 0.71
CA SER A 141 -2.40 3.25 1.67
C SER A 141 -3.60 2.86 2.53
N GLU A 142 -4.36 3.82 3.05
CA GLU A 142 -5.56 3.57 3.86
C GLU A 142 -6.67 2.86 3.05
N ALA A 143 -6.93 3.32 1.82
CA ALA A 143 -7.91 2.70 0.93
C ALA A 143 -7.55 1.22 0.61
N ARG A 144 -6.26 0.92 0.39
CA ARG A 144 -5.78 -0.45 0.16
C ARG A 144 -5.74 -1.30 1.42
N GLY A 145 -5.34 -0.73 2.56
CA GLY A 145 -5.34 -1.41 3.86
C GLY A 145 -6.74 -1.87 4.26
N ALA A 146 -7.76 -1.08 3.95
CA ALA A 146 -9.15 -1.50 4.05
C ALA A 146 -9.47 -2.67 3.12
N ALA A 147 -9.13 -2.59 1.83
CA ALA A 147 -9.38 -3.64 0.83
C ALA A 147 -8.83 -5.02 1.26
N ALA A 148 -7.60 -5.05 1.80
CA ALA A 148 -6.96 -6.26 2.29
C ALA A 148 -7.74 -6.94 3.43
N ALA A 149 -8.37 -6.18 4.33
CA ALA A 149 -9.11 -6.71 5.49
C ALA A 149 -10.39 -7.49 5.11
N LEU A 150 -11.01 -7.21 3.95
CA LEU A 150 -12.13 -8.02 3.46
C LEU A 150 -11.68 -9.35 2.85
N SER A 151 -10.51 -9.37 2.20
CA SER A 151 -9.98 -10.58 1.56
C SER A 151 -9.63 -11.68 2.58
N THR A 152 -9.30 -11.30 3.81
CA THR A 152 -9.05 -12.23 4.92
C THR A 152 -10.30 -12.61 5.72
N SER A 153 -11.45 -11.97 5.45
CA SER A 153 -12.71 -12.23 6.15
C SER A 153 -13.59 -13.26 5.42
N THR A 154 -12.98 -14.33 4.90
CA THR A 154 -13.71 -15.56 4.60
C THR A 154 -13.91 -16.30 5.92
N ALA A 155 -15.15 -16.33 6.41
CA ALA A 155 -15.49 -17.02 7.65
C ALA A 155 -15.12 -18.51 7.56
N PRO A 156 -14.73 -19.16 8.68
CA PRO A 156 -14.60 -20.61 8.70
C PRO A 156 -15.95 -21.23 8.36
N GLU A 157 -16.00 -21.97 7.27
CA GLU A 157 -17.17 -22.78 6.92
C GLU A 157 -17.43 -23.78 8.06
N PRO A 158 -18.65 -23.87 8.61
CA PRO A 158 -18.92 -24.78 9.70
C PRO A 158 -18.81 -26.22 9.19
N GLU A 159 -17.77 -26.95 9.65
CA GLU A 159 -17.61 -28.37 9.34
C GLU A 159 -18.91 -29.13 9.67
N PRO A 160 -19.43 -29.96 8.74
CA PRO A 160 -20.59 -30.78 9.04
C PRO A 160 -20.25 -31.75 10.18
N PRO A 161 -21.17 -31.99 11.14
CA PRO A 161 -20.90 -32.82 12.30
C PRO A 161 -20.54 -34.25 11.86
N SER A 162 -19.32 -34.67 12.18
CA SER A 162 -18.87 -36.05 11.95
C SER A 162 -19.76 -37.02 12.72
N ALA A 163 -20.43 -37.91 12.00
CA ALA A 163 -21.26 -38.95 12.60
C ALA A 163 -20.38 -39.94 13.40
N PRO A 164 -20.82 -40.41 14.58
CA PRO A 164 -20.04 -41.32 15.39
C PRO A 164 -19.98 -42.71 14.77
N MET A 165 -18.76 -43.21 14.53
CA MET A 165 -18.54 -44.63 14.26
C MET A 165 -18.75 -45.47 15.54
N PRO A 166 -19.36 -46.67 15.45
CA PRO A 166 -19.30 -47.66 16.52
C PRO A 166 -17.91 -48.34 16.59
N PRO A 167 -17.50 -48.88 17.75
CA PRO A 167 -16.16 -49.45 17.96
C PRO A 167 -16.10 -50.99 17.80
N ASP A 168 -14.90 -51.55 18.04
CA ASP A 168 -14.56 -52.96 18.30
C ASP A 168 -14.59 -53.97 17.12
N LEU A 169 -13.65 -54.93 16.93
CA LEU A 169 -12.30 -55.17 17.50
C LEU A 169 -11.52 -56.16 16.53
N PRO A 170 -10.46 -56.96 16.86
CA PRO A 170 -9.33 -57.16 15.92
C PRO A 170 -9.04 -58.61 15.48
N LEU A 171 -8.21 -58.81 14.45
CA LEU A 171 -7.44 -60.06 14.20
C LEU A 171 -6.32 -59.71 13.19
N LEU A 172 -5.02 -59.70 13.54
CA LEU A 172 -4.10 -60.80 13.85
C LEU A 172 -3.12 -61.00 12.67
N ALA A 173 -1.84 -60.65 12.88
CA ALA A 173 -0.76 -60.99 11.96
C ALA A 173 -0.33 -62.47 12.13
N PRO A 174 0.30 -63.07 11.12
CA PRO A 174 1.70 -63.46 11.34
C PRO A 174 2.67 -63.35 10.14
N ALA A 175 3.94 -63.15 10.50
CA ALA A 175 5.24 -63.48 9.89
C ALA A 175 5.42 -63.90 8.40
N ALA A 176 6.54 -63.41 7.84
CA ALA A 176 7.27 -63.84 6.62
C ALA A 176 8.05 -65.18 6.86
N PRO A 177 9.02 -65.69 6.03
CA PRO A 177 9.82 -65.07 4.94
C PRO A 177 10.21 -66.00 3.73
N VAL A 178 11.26 -65.60 2.96
CA VAL A 178 12.03 -66.38 1.93
C VAL A 178 11.29 -66.53 0.58
N ALA A 179 11.83 -66.41 -0.65
CA ALA A 179 13.16 -66.19 -1.29
C ALA A 179 12.94 -65.49 -2.68
N ALA A 180 13.90 -65.07 -3.52
CA ALA A 180 15.34 -64.76 -3.47
C ALA A 180 15.75 -64.02 -4.78
N ALA A 181 17.04 -63.74 -5.02
CA ALA A 181 17.60 -63.22 -6.29
C ALA A 181 18.28 -64.34 -7.11
N PRO A 182 18.52 -64.17 -8.44
CA PRO A 182 19.75 -63.50 -8.97
C PRO A 182 19.42 -62.38 -10.00
N ALA A 183 20.18 -61.29 -10.17
CA ALA A 183 21.51 -61.13 -10.81
C ALA A 183 21.55 -61.57 -12.30
N ALA A 184 22.08 -60.87 -13.31
CA ALA A 184 22.69 -59.52 -13.53
C ALA A 184 22.71 -59.28 -15.09
N PRO A 185 23.64 -58.58 -15.80
CA PRO A 185 24.49 -57.39 -15.51
C PRO A 185 24.47 -56.25 -16.61
N VAL A 186 25.07 -55.09 -16.25
CA VAL A 186 25.72 -53.94 -16.98
C VAL A 186 26.18 -54.02 -18.47
N PRO A 187 26.77 -52.97 -19.12
CA PRO A 187 26.89 -51.50 -18.84
C PRO A 187 26.62 -50.53 -20.04
N GLY A 188 26.61 -49.20 -19.79
CA GLY A 188 26.52 -48.13 -20.82
C GLY A 188 27.32 -46.86 -20.50
N ARG A 189 28.66 -46.98 -20.53
CA ARG A 189 29.78 -46.05 -20.25
C ARG A 189 29.55 -44.51 -20.37
N ALA A 190 30.25 -43.78 -19.50
CA ALA A 190 30.28 -42.30 -19.39
C ALA A 190 31.30 -41.57 -20.29
N SER A 191 31.12 -40.24 -20.36
CA SER A 191 32.09 -39.15 -20.53
C SER A 191 33.09 -39.12 -21.69
N ALA A 192 33.03 -38.02 -22.44
CA ALA A 192 34.17 -37.17 -22.77
C ALA A 192 33.77 -35.71 -22.47
#